data_AF-A0A848XMH0-F1
#
_entry.id   AF-A0A848XMH0-F1
#
_cell.length_a   1.000
_cell.length_b   1.000
_cell.length_c   1.000
_cell.angle_alpha   90.00
_cell.angle_beta   90.00
_cell.angle_gamma   90.00
#
_symmetry.space_group_name_H-M   'P 1'
#
loop_
_entity.id
_entity.type
_entity.pdbx_description
1 polymer ?
#
loop_
_entity_poly.entity_id
_entity_poly.type
_entity_poly.pdbx_seq_one_letter_code
_entity_poly.pdbx_strand_id
1 'polypeptide(L)'
;MQSRLMALTLATGLALAACGDDGTGITAQDLQGTWEASVYEFTDNADPLSVVDVILRDGASFTLTVDADGNASTLFDNGIGGSSSDSGVLNSDGTILTLAGDPFDAVRNGDRLDLSYATSSFDFGSGSVAATLRIVMNRQ
;
A
#
# COMPACT_ATOMS: atom_id res chain seq x y z
N MET A 1 16.90 -14.11 69.12
CA MET A 1 15.53 -14.27 68.60
C MET A 1 15.50 -13.58 67.24
N GLN A 2 15.74 -14.31 66.13
CA GLN A 2 14.70 -14.85 65.22
C GLN A 2 13.72 -13.75 64.78
N SER A 3 13.67 -13.33 63.51
CA SER A 3 13.16 -14.09 62.37
C SER A 3 13.61 -13.42 61.06
N ARG A 4 14.39 -14.06 60.19
CA ARG A 4 13.96 -14.77 58.96
C ARG A 4 12.82 -14.09 58.18
N LEU A 5 13.17 -13.52 57.02
CA LEU A 5 12.38 -13.63 55.80
C LEU A 5 13.33 -13.87 54.62
N MET A 6 13.38 -15.14 54.19
CA MET A 6 13.77 -15.55 52.85
C MET A 6 12.64 -15.13 51.91
N ALA A 7 12.96 -14.39 50.85
CA ALA A 7 12.10 -14.28 49.68
C ALA A 7 12.83 -14.94 48.51
N LEU A 8 12.24 -16.04 48.07
CA LEU A 8 12.67 -17.02 47.09
C LEU A 8 12.05 -16.63 45.73
N THR A 9 12.92 -16.47 44.72
CA THR A 9 12.72 -16.59 43.25
C THR A 9 11.38 -16.21 42.60
N LEU A 10 11.47 -15.40 41.54
CA LEU A 10 10.95 -15.81 40.23
C LEU A 10 11.78 -15.19 39.10
N ALA A 11 12.51 -16.04 38.38
CA ALA A 11 13.12 -15.70 37.11
C ALA A 11 12.02 -15.76 36.05
N THR A 12 11.65 -14.60 35.50
CA THR A 12 10.84 -14.53 34.29
C THR A 12 11.77 -14.06 33.17
N GLY A 13 12.28 -15.03 32.41
CA GLY A 13 13.00 -14.76 31.18
C GLY A 13 12.06 -14.08 30.20
N LEU A 14 12.28 -12.80 29.93
CA LEU A 14 11.76 -12.19 28.72
C LEU A 14 12.60 -12.71 27.56
N ALA A 15 12.10 -13.76 26.92
CA ALA A 15 12.44 -14.04 25.55
C ALA A 15 11.89 -12.89 24.69
N LEU A 16 12.73 -11.89 24.45
CA LEU A 16 12.55 -10.98 23.32
C LEU A 16 12.87 -11.78 22.04
N ALA A 17 11.93 -12.60 21.62
CA ALA A 17 11.82 -13.00 20.23
C ALA A 17 11.03 -11.91 19.50
N ALA A 18 11.38 -11.72 18.23
CA ALA A 18 10.75 -10.83 17.25
C ALA A 18 11.24 -9.37 17.25
N CYS A 19 12.44 -9.20 16.68
CA CYS A 19 12.54 -8.31 15.53
C CYS A 19 13.40 -9.03 14.50
N GLY A 20 12.75 -9.93 13.75
CA GLY A 20 13.23 -10.25 12.40
C GLY A 20 13.01 -8.98 11.61
N ASP A 21 13.99 -8.08 11.68
CA ASP A 21 14.19 -7.05 10.69
C ASP A 21 14.64 -7.81 9.42
N ASP A 22 13.67 -8.40 8.73
CA ASP A 22 13.86 -8.84 7.35
C ASP A 22 13.82 -7.58 6.50
N GLY A 23 14.88 -6.77 6.66
CA GLY A 23 15.17 -5.53 5.97
C GLY A 23 15.49 -5.74 4.50
N THR A 24 14.60 -6.42 3.79
CA THR A 24 14.58 -6.44 2.33
C THR A 24 13.24 -5.87 1.92
N GLY A 25 13.26 -4.67 1.34
CA GLY A 25 12.09 -4.03 0.77
C GLY A 25 11.28 -4.92 -0.14
N ILE A 26 10.07 -4.49 -0.48
CA ILE A 26 9.20 -5.18 -1.43
C ILE A 26 9.98 -5.36 -2.73
N THR A 27 10.30 -6.58 -3.16
CA THR A 27 11.04 -6.80 -4.41
C THR A 27 10.09 -6.94 -5.62
N ALA A 28 10.63 -6.85 -6.84
CA ALA A 28 9.85 -7.17 -8.03
C ALA A 28 9.33 -8.62 -8.02
N GLN A 29 10.13 -9.57 -7.51
CA GLN A 29 9.72 -10.97 -7.34
C GLN A 29 8.56 -11.11 -6.35
N ASP A 30 8.55 -10.31 -5.27
CA ASP A 30 7.45 -10.28 -4.31
C ASP A 30 6.14 -9.81 -4.93
N LEU A 31 6.20 -9.06 -6.03
CA LEU A 31 5.04 -8.49 -6.71
C LEU A 31 4.69 -9.20 -8.02
N GLN A 32 5.47 -10.18 -8.48
CA GLN A 32 5.20 -10.94 -9.70
C GLN A 32 3.76 -11.46 -9.73
N GLY A 33 3.03 -11.24 -10.82
CA GLY A 33 1.65 -11.68 -11.01
C GLY A 33 0.70 -10.52 -11.28
N THR A 34 -0.60 -10.78 -11.13
CA THR A 34 -1.66 -9.81 -11.35
C THR A 34 -2.31 -9.42 -10.03
N TRP A 35 -2.48 -8.12 -9.84
CA TRP A 35 -3.09 -7.50 -8.68
C TRP A 35 -4.28 -6.67 -9.13
N GLU A 36 -5.41 -6.82 -8.45
CA GLU A 36 -6.61 -6.04 -8.74
C GLU A 36 -6.98 -5.18 -7.54
N ALA A 37 -7.29 -3.91 -7.81
CA ALA A 37 -7.71 -2.98 -6.80
C ALA A 37 -9.10 -3.31 -6.29
N SER A 38 -9.20 -3.33 -4.96
CA SER A 38 -10.45 -3.37 -4.20
C SER A 38 -10.82 -2.02 -3.61
N VAL A 39 -9.87 -1.08 -3.55
CA VAL A 39 -10.06 0.32 -3.14
C VAL A 39 -9.23 1.20 -4.06
N TYR A 40 -9.81 2.29 -4.55
CA TYR A 40 -9.09 3.37 -5.23
C TYR A 40 -9.64 4.71 -4.72
N GLU A 41 -9.06 5.17 -3.61
CA GLU A 41 -9.64 6.19 -2.74
C GLU A 41 -8.84 7.49 -2.79
N PHE A 42 -9.54 8.60 -2.97
CA PHE A 42 -9.00 9.95 -2.83
C PHE A 42 -9.52 10.57 -1.54
N THR A 43 -8.61 11.11 -0.74
CA THR A 43 -8.93 11.90 0.46
C THR A 43 -8.50 13.35 0.25
N ASP A 44 -9.40 14.30 0.47
CA ASP A 44 -9.06 15.73 0.40
C ASP A 44 -8.07 16.10 1.52
N ASN A 45 -6.95 16.73 1.15
CA ASN A 45 -5.92 17.12 2.11
C ASN A 45 -6.38 18.29 3.01
N ALA A 46 -7.34 19.10 2.58
CA ALA A 46 -7.90 20.21 3.35
C ALA A 46 -9.09 19.80 4.24
N ASP A 47 -9.84 18.77 3.83
CA ASP A 47 -10.94 18.17 4.59
C ASP A 47 -10.86 16.63 4.57
N PRO A 48 -10.14 16.00 5.52
CA PRO A 48 -9.95 14.55 5.52
C PRO A 48 -11.22 13.70 5.72
N LEU A 49 -12.37 14.32 5.98
CA LEU A 49 -13.66 13.64 6.01
C LEU A 49 -14.28 13.53 4.60
N SER A 50 -13.81 14.32 3.66
CA SER A 50 -14.18 14.27 2.25
C SER A 50 -13.34 13.20 1.54
N VAL A 51 -13.96 12.03 1.38
CA VAL A 51 -13.33 10.81 0.83
C VAL A 51 -14.18 10.26 -0.30
N VAL A 52 -13.53 9.87 -1.41
CA VAL A 52 -14.19 9.26 -2.57
C VAL A 52 -13.40 8.04 -3.04
N ASP A 53 -14.05 6.88 -3.01
CA ASP A 53 -13.59 5.68 -3.72
C ASP A 53 -14.23 5.61 -5.10
N VAL A 54 -13.43 5.73 -6.16
CA VAL A 54 -13.93 5.74 -7.55
C VAL A 54 -14.35 4.34 -8.03
N ILE A 55 -13.86 3.27 -7.41
CA ILE A 55 -14.35 1.91 -7.70
C ILE A 55 -15.81 1.82 -7.26
N LEU A 56 -16.12 2.28 -6.04
CA LEU A 56 -17.48 2.25 -5.51
C LEU A 56 -18.41 3.27 -6.16
N ARG A 57 -17.91 4.47 -6.46
CA ARG A 57 -18.71 5.56 -7.03
C ARG A 57 -19.02 5.34 -8.51
N ASP A 58 -17.99 5.01 -9.29
CA ASP A 58 -18.03 5.07 -10.75
C ASP A 58 -17.95 3.68 -11.40
N GLY A 59 -17.70 2.62 -10.63
CA GLY A 59 -17.41 1.29 -11.18
C GLY A 59 -16.01 1.22 -11.81
N ALA A 60 -15.10 2.09 -11.38
CA ALA A 60 -13.72 2.09 -11.86
C ALA A 60 -13.02 0.76 -11.54
N SER A 61 -11.96 0.47 -12.28
CA SER A 61 -11.08 -0.68 -12.02
C SER A 61 -9.62 -0.30 -12.19
N PHE A 62 -8.75 -0.93 -11.40
CA PHE A 62 -7.31 -0.77 -11.52
C PHE A 62 -6.64 -2.13 -11.40
N THR A 63 -5.76 -2.43 -12.36
CA THR A 63 -4.97 -3.66 -12.40
C THR A 63 -3.49 -3.31 -12.50
N LEU A 64 -2.67 -3.98 -11.69
CA LEU A 64 -1.22 -3.98 -11.79
C LEU A 64 -0.77 -5.39 -12.20
N THR A 65 0.01 -5.50 -13.25
CA THR A 65 0.66 -6.75 -13.66
C THR A 65 2.17 -6.59 -13.58
N VAL A 66 2.85 -7.53 -12.93
CA VAL A 66 4.32 -7.54 -12.81
C VAL A 66 4.84 -8.87 -13.37
N ASP A 67 5.81 -8.80 -14.28
CA ASP A 67 6.43 -9.99 -14.86
C ASP A 67 7.64 -10.49 -14.05
N ALA A 68 8.26 -11.58 -14.52
CA ALA A 68 9.43 -12.19 -13.87
C ALA A 68 10.69 -11.32 -13.92
N ASP A 69 10.76 -10.41 -14.89
CA ASP A 69 11.90 -9.54 -15.13
C ASP A 69 11.76 -8.20 -14.39
N GLY A 70 10.63 -7.99 -13.70
CA GLY A 70 10.32 -6.80 -12.92
C GLY A 70 9.72 -5.66 -13.73
N ASN A 71 9.27 -5.92 -14.96
CA ASN A 71 8.45 -4.95 -15.69
C ASN A 71 7.05 -4.96 -15.09
N ALA A 72 6.50 -3.76 -14.90
CA ALA A 72 5.17 -3.53 -14.40
C ALA A 72 4.32 -2.84 -15.47
N SER A 73 3.05 -3.23 -15.58
CA SER A 73 2.04 -2.49 -16.34
C SER A 73 0.83 -2.21 -15.47
N THR A 74 0.25 -1.04 -15.65
CA THR A 74 -0.99 -0.64 -15.01
C THR A 74 -2.07 -0.46 -16.05
N LEU A 75 -3.30 -0.81 -15.69
CA LEU A 75 -4.50 -0.50 -16.45
C LEU A 75 -5.49 0.13 -15.49
N PHE A 76 -5.93 1.34 -15.80
CA PHE A 76 -6.99 2.03 -15.09
C PHE A 76 -8.17 2.26 -16.04
N ASP A 77 -9.35 1.83 -15.64
CA ASP A 77 -10.62 2.22 -16.25
C ASP A 77 -11.38 3.05 -15.22
N ASN A 78 -11.80 4.26 -15.60
CA ASN A 78 -12.49 5.17 -14.69
C ASN A 78 -13.98 4.84 -14.50
N GLY A 79 -14.52 3.83 -15.19
CA GLY A 79 -15.91 3.40 -15.09
C GLY A 79 -16.93 4.30 -15.82
N ILE A 80 -16.50 5.46 -16.33
CA ILE A 80 -17.32 6.45 -17.04
C ILE A 80 -16.86 6.64 -18.50
N GLY A 81 -16.15 5.67 -19.05
CA GLY A 81 -15.78 5.60 -20.47
C GLY A 81 -14.39 6.12 -20.82
N GLY A 82 -13.54 6.38 -19.82
CA GLY A 82 -12.13 6.70 -19.99
C GLY A 82 -11.23 5.59 -19.44
N SER A 83 -10.16 5.26 -20.15
CA SER A 83 -9.15 4.33 -19.67
C SER A 83 -7.75 4.83 -20.01
N SER A 84 -6.79 4.39 -19.19
CA SER A 84 -5.37 4.67 -19.37
C SER A 84 -4.57 3.44 -19.00
N SER A 85 -3.46 3.24 -19.69
CA SER A 85 -2.49 2.21 -19.35
C SER A 85 -1.10 2.80 -19.32
N ASP A 86 -0.28 2.32 -18.40
CA ASP A 86 1.12 2.69 -18.33
C ASP A 86 1.99 1.44 -18.15
N SER A 87 3.28 1.57 -18.45
CA SER A 87 4.26 0.51 -18.30
C SER A 87 5.58 1.09 -17.83
N GLY A 88 6.22 0.42 -16.87
CA GLY A 88 7.51 0.84 -16.34
C GLY A 88 8.28 -0.33 -15.74
N VAL A 89 9.42 0.00 -15.15
CA VAL A 89 10.19 -0.97 -14.35
C VAL A 89 9.88 -0.71 -12.90
N LEU A 90 9.63 -1.78 -12.17
CA LEU A 90 9.41 -1.73 -10.73
C LEU A 90 10.73 -1.44 -10.05
N ASN A 91 10.88 -0.21 -9.56
CA ASN A 91 12.00 0.15 -8.70
C ASN A 91 11.48 0.18 -7.27
N SER A 92 12.07 -0.63 -6.41
CA SER A 92 11.81 -0.60 -4.98
C SER A 92 13.05 -0.27 -4.19
N ASP A 93 12.90 0.65 -3.25
CA ASP A 93 13.96 1.11 -2.36
C ASP A 93 13.74 0.69 -0.89
N GLY A 94 12.92 -0.34 -0.65
CA GLY A 94 12.40 -0.61 0.69
C GLY A 94 10.89 -0.53 0.69
N THR A 95 10.41 0.68 0.93
CA THR A 95 9.02 1.03 1.12
C THR A 95 8.44 1.87 0.00
N ILE A 96 9.25 2.40 -0.92
CA ILE A 96 8.75 3.13 -2.09
C ILE A 96 8.69 2.20 -3.28
N LEU A 97 7.53 2.20 -3.95
CA LEU A 97 7.28 1.52 -5.20
C LEU A 97 7.10 2.56 -6.30
N THR A 98 7.99 2.57 -7.30
CA THR A 98 7.79 3.47 -8.46
C THR A 98 6.98 2.75 -9.55
N LEU A 99 5.79 3.26 -9.86
CA LEU A 99 4.94 2.78 -10.95
C LEU A 99 4.78 3.91 -11.97
N ALA A 100 5.09 3.65 -13.24
CA ALA A 100 4.96 4.66 -14.30
C ALA A 100 5.75 5.98 -14.05
N GLY A 101 6.77 5.95 -13.18
CA GLY A 101 7.51 7.13 -12.77
C GLY A 101 6.95 7.86 -11.54
N ASP A 102 5.79 7.44 -11.02
CA ASP A 102 5.21 7.96 -9.78
C ASP A 102 5.65 7.09 -8.58
N PRO A 103 6.21 7.70 -7.51
CA PRO A 103 6.62 6.98 -6.31
C PRO A 103 5.44 6.81 -5.33
N PHE A 104 5.11 5.57 -4.97
CA PHE A 104 4.09 5.22 -3.99
C PHE A 104 4.74 4.70 -2.71
N ASP A 105 4.27 5.15 -1.55
CA ASP A 105 4.50 4.42 -0.31
C ASP A 105 3.77 3.07 -0.40
N ALA A 106 4.48 1.97 -0.21
CA ALA A 106 3.98 0.63 -0.43
C ALA A 106 4.13 -0.24 0.82
N VAL A 107 3.03 -0.88 1.21
CA VAL A 107 3.00 -1.86 2.29
C VAL A 107 2.40 -3.15 1.75
N ARG A 108 3.16 -4.24 1.81
CA ARG A 108 2.70 -5.57 1.43
C ARG A 108 2.46 -6.44 2.66
N ASN A 109 1.34 -7.16 2.67
CA ASN A 109 1.04 -8.20 3.65
C ASN A 109 0.47 -9.42 2.92
N GLY A 110 1.34 -10.39 2.61
CA GLY A 110 0.97 -11.56 1.81
C GLY A 110 0.49 -11.18 0.42
N ASP A 111 -0.78 -11.50 0.14
CA ASP A 111 -1.45 -11.23 -1.13
C ASP A 111 -2.19 -9.89 -1.15
N ARG A 112 -1.97 -9.04 -0.14
CA ARG A 112 -2.50 -7.67 -0.08
C ARG A 112 -1.36 -6.65 -0.28
N LEU A 113 -1.60 -5.67 -1.15
CA LEU A 113 -0.71 -4.53 -1.39
C LEU A 113 -1.49 -3.24 -1.14
N ASP A 114 -0.99 -2.37 -0.27
CA ASP A 114 -1.51 -1.04 0.02
C ASP A 114 -0.52 -0.01 -0.52
N LEU A 115 -0.96 0.82 -1.47
CA LEU A 115 -0.19 1.90 -2.05
C LEU A 115 -0.77 3.24 -1.63
N SER A 116 0.07 4.20 -1.27
CA SER A 116 -0.33 5.57 -0.95
C SER A 116 0.50 6.57 -1.74
N TYR A 117 -0.14 7.63 -2.25
CA TYR A 117 0.50 8.70 -3.01
C TYR A 117 -0.04 10.06 -2.57
N ALA A 118 0.82 10.87 -1.94
CA ALA A 118 0.42 12.09 -1.27
C ALA A 118 0.23 13.30 -2.20
N THR A 119 0.69 13.23 -3.46
CA THR A 119 0.77 14.37 -4.38
C THR A 119 -0.26 14.31 -5.52
N SER A 120 -1.43 13.72 -5.29
CA SER A 120 -2.48 13.66 -6.30
C SER A 120 -3.37 14.91 -6.29
N SER A 121 -4.20 15.05 -7.33
CA SER A 121 -5.28 16.03 -7.37
C SER A 121 -6.58 15.36 -7.78
N PHE A 122 -7.69 15.71 -7.13
CA PHE A 122 -9.00 15.13 -7.41
C PHE A 122 -10.10 16.17 -7.31
N ASP A 123 -11.16 16.01 -8.12
CA ASP A 123 -12.35 16.86 -8.07
C ASP A 123 -13.46 16.20 -7.23
N PHE A 124 -13.71 16.77 -6.05
CA PHE A 124 -14.77 16.34 -5.13
C PHE A 124 -16.13 17.03 -5.42
N GLY A 125 -16.22 17.85 -6.46
CA GLY A 125 -17.46 18.51 -6.91
C GLY A 125 -17.38 20.05 -6.96
N SER A 126 -16.27 20.65 -6.53
CA SER A 126 -16.04 22.11 -6.56
C SER A 126 -14.76 22.50 -7.33
N GLY A 127 -14.22 21.58 -8.13
CA GLY A 127 -12.95 21.72 -8.82
C GLY A 127 -11.86 20.86 -8.18
N SER A 128 -10.74 20.69 -8.91
CA SER A 128 -9.63 19.85 -8.46
C SER A 128 -8.85 20.50 -7.32
N VAL A 129 -8.68 19.74 -6.24
CA VAL A 129 -7.88 20.11 -5.07
C VAL A 129 -6.81 19.04 -4.81
N ALA A 130 -5.81 19.36 -3.98
CA ALA A 130 -4.79 18.39 -3.60
C ALA A 130 -5.42 17.26 -2.77
N ALA A 131 -5.07 16.03 -3.12
CA ALA A 131 -5.61 14.84 -2.49
C ALA A 131 -4.52 13.79 -2.25
N THR A 132 -4.72 12.99 -1.21
CA THR A 132 -3.97 11.75 -1.02
C THR A 132 -4.71 10.62 -1.72
N LEU A 133 -4.01 9.88 -2.57
CA LEU A 133 -4.51 8.67 -3.22
C LEU A 133 -4.09 7.44 -2.41
N ARG A 134 -5.01 6.53 -2.16
CA ARG A 134 -4.76 5.21 -1.61
C ARG A 134 -5.34 4.14 -2.53
N ILE A 135 -4.52 3.16 -2.90
CA ILE A 135 -4.92 2.01 -3.70
C ILE A 135 -4.67 0.74 -2.91
N VAL A 136 -5.70 -0.06 -2.70
CA VAL A 136 -5.57 -1.37 -2.06
C VAL A 136 -5.84 -2.45 -3.08
N MET A 137 -4.88 -3.33 -3.29
CA MET A 137 -4.98 -4.43 -4.24
C MET A 137 -4.83 -5.80 -3.58
N ASN A 138 -5.45 -6.79 -4.20
CA ASN A 138 -5.24 -8.20 -3.87
C ASN A 138 -4.70 -8.95 -5.08
N ARG A 139 -3.77 -9.86 -4.84
CA ARG A 139 -3.28 -10.79 -5.85
C ARG A 139 -4.41 -11.73 -6.29
N GLN A 140 -4.46 -12.01 -7.59
CA GLN A 140 -5.40 -12.96 -8.21
C GLN A 140 -4.86 -14.39 -8.23
#